data_AF-A0A4Q6CER8-F1
#
_entry.id   AF-A0A4Q6CER8-F1
#
_cell.length_a   1.000
_cell.length_b   1.000
_cell.length_c   1.000
_cell.angle_alpha   90.00
_cell.angle_beta   90.00
_cell.angle_gamma   90.00
#
_symmetry.space_group_name_H-M   'P 1'
#
loop_
_entity.id
_entity.type
_entity.pdbx_description
1 polymer ?
#
loop_
_entity_poly.entity_id
_entity_poly.type
_entity_poly.pdbx_seq_one_letter_code
_entity_poly.pdbx_strand_id
1 'polypeptide(L)'
;MKTSIKNLANNVATRMGLTLAVSCAVLPAFGAPSQLESSKQFHGLLSQTLSPEAKKAESTGIHYMMNQPLDGLMSANSIEEAMKMVRLSIDSIMFDSRAAGATQAPSLDKALAKAPLTVVVVPGVFAEFIKVRAFEGAFAPTSAYAKQFAQVIAKASAQKNAAAFDVTFDSSKLQKTTVSLADVVSVGSLDDAKGNPQVKVIIFKTPFLSLESVGDQEQQAALFTRRLEKYLALTGAQNLAFVGYSRGTATGLSMLSDAQKKSKPWLKNVKAMVSYAGVVSGSALADDLDNPEAPLAKMVALLKTLRKELRVPRTNDQMNVLQKARENLVVAKNNNDAWLKFSAKALLVAPKLIPSNNSPDIKELDGSPTDVDISSPFALTLKMYGAMGLKNPITSYGANVERFQLLIDANLMAVEQLRTVVRKQWWKTHFVPTEGLTYYSITAAMADPARSEFEKAVFLAPFGYSRSYDDKSLLQNHRDYTRVSGVTLNDSQVSVAQAMFLPGVIRSMNPYQAPLKITNLGVMSTHHWGMALQVVSEMKDKRLNPFPREAVLKALAGQIVLDQGL
;
A
#
# COMPACT_ATOMS: atom_id res chain seq x y z
N MET A 1 -28.07 -59.27 -9.94
CA MET A 1 -27.62 -58.00 -9.31
C MET A 1 -26.23 -57.54 -9.79
N LYS A 2 -25.91 -57.71 -11.08
CA LYS A 2 -24.68 -57.21 -11.75
C LYS A 2 -25.01 -56.54 -13.10
N THR A 3 -26.23 -55.98 -13.21
CA THR A 3 -26.75 -55.39 -14.44
C THR A 3 -27.60 -54.15 -14.13
N SER A 4 -27.06 -53.22 -13.31
CA SER A 4 -27.70 -51.92 -13.05
C SER A 4 -26.70 -50.77 -12.79
N ILE A 5 -25.45 -50.90 -13.27
CA ILE A 5 -24.43 -49.84 -13.13
C ILE A 5 -23.89 -49.37 -14.50
N LYS A 6 -24.25 -50.03 -15.61
CA LYS A 6 -23.80 -49.63 -16.96
C LYS A 6 -24.69 -48.62 -17.71
N ASN A 7 -25.88 -48.31 -17.21
CA ASN A 7 -26.82 -47.40 -17.89
C ASN A 7 -26.96 -46.00 -17.26
N LEU A 8 -26.11 -45.64 -16.30
CA LEU A 8 -26.03 -44.26 -15.76
C LEU A 8 -24.82 -43.47 -16.30
N ALA A 9 -23.86 -44.14 -16.94
CA ALA A 9 -22.64 -43.51 -17.47
C ALA A 9 -22.80 -42.93 -18.89
N ASN A 10 -23.85 -43.30 -19.64
CA ASN A 10 -24.02 -42.91 -21.04
C ASN A 10 -25.07 -41.81 -21.31
N ASN A 11 -25.71 -41.26 -20.27
CA ASN A 11 -26.71 -40.19 -20.41
C ASN A 11 -26.30 -38.83 -19.81
N VAL A 12 -25.04 -38.70 -19.36
CA VAL A 12 -24.46 -37.41 -18.92
C VAL A 12 -23.41 -36.89 -19.92
N ALA A 13 -22.78 -37.77 -20.70
CA ALA A 13 -21.75 -37.40 -21.67
C ALA A 13 -22.30 -36.73 -22.96
N THR A 14 -23.57 -36.93 -23.30
CA THR A 14 -24.18 -36.40 -24.54
C THR A 14 -24.96 -35.10 -24.33
N ARG A 15 -25.10 -34.63 -23.09
CA ARG A 15 -25.65 -33.29 -22.74
C ARG A 15 -24.58 -32.28 -22.31
N MET A 16 -23.30 -32.67 -22.24
CA MET A 16 -22.17 -31.76 -22.05
C MET A 16 -21.40 -31.45 -23.35
N GLY A 17 -21.74 -32.11 -24.46
CA GLY A 17 -21.06 -31.97 -25.75
C GLY A 17 -21.60 -30.89 -26.70
N LEU A 18 -22.66 -30.16 -26.33
CA LEU A 18 -23.30 -29.16 -27.20
C LEU A 18 -23.44 -27.76 -26.58
N THR A 19 -22.76 -27.53 -25.45
CA THR A 19 -22.57 -26.21 -24.83
C THR A 19 -21.11 -25.76 -24.87
N LEU A 20 -20.21 -26.62 -25.37
CA LEU A 20 -18.76 -26.37 -25.45
C LEU A 20 -18.26 -25.98 -26.85
N ALA A 21 -19.17 -25.71 -27.81
CA ALA A 21 -18.81 -25.30 -29.17
C ALA A 21 -19.44 -23.95 -29.61
N VAL A 22 -20.04 -23.19 -28.68
CA VAL A 22 -20.59 -21.83 -28.93
C VAL A 22 -20.12 -20.82 -27.87
N SER A 23 -18.88 -20.96 -27.39
CA SER A 23 -18.21 -19.93 -26.57
C SER A 23 -16.87 -19.47 -27.13
N CYS A 24 -16.46 -20.04 -28.27
CA CYS A 24 -15.38 -19.55 -29.12
C CYS A 24 -15.97 -18.81 -30.32
N ALA A 25 -16.65 -17.69 -30.08
CA ALA A 25 -16.88 -16.62 -31.05
C ALA A 25 -17.60 -15.45 -30.38
N VAL A 26 -16.87 -14.34 -30.21
CA VAL A 26 -17.34 -12.95 -30.36
C VAL A 26 -18.67 -12.61 -29.67
N LEU A 27 -18.60 -12.18 -28.41
CA LEU A 27 -19.49 -11.12 -27.94
C LEU A 27 -18.82 -9.77 -28.21
N PRO A 28 -19.57 -8.76 -28.66
CA PRO A 28 -19.03 -7.53 -29.21
C PRO A 28 -18.24 -6.78 -28.15
N ALA A 29 -17.00 -6.45 -28.50
CA ALA A 29 -16.27 -5.38 -27.87
C ALA A 29 -17.09 -4.08 -27.99
N PHE A 30 -17.90 -3.77 -26.98
CA PHE A 30 -18.02 -2.38 -26.58
C PHE A 30 -16.60 -1.98 -26.23
N GLY A 31 -15.95 -1.28 -27.18
CA GLY A 31 -14.51 -1.13 -27.27
C GLY A 31 -13.92 -0.49 -26.03
N ALA A 32 -13.59 -1.30 -25.02
CA ALA A 32 -12.67 -0.89 -23.98
C ALA A 32 -11.39 -0.48 -24.70
N PRO A 33 -10.86 0.73 -24.42
CA PRO A 33 -9.61 1.16 -25.02
C PRO A 33 -8.55 0.08 -24.79
N SER A 34 -7.64 -0.10 -25.74
CA SER A 34 -6.48 -0.94 -25.48
C SER A 34 -5.74 -0.45 -24.24
N GLN A 35 -4.94 -1.32 -23.62
CA GLN A 35 -4.11 -0.93 -22.47
C GLN A 35 -3.26 0.31 -22.78
N LEU A 36 -2.70 0.35 -24.00
CA LEU A 36 -1.95 1.48 -24.51
C LEU A 36 -2.78 2.77 -24.60
N GLU A 37 -4.00 2.71 -25.15
CA GLU A 37 -4.84 3.90 -25.27
C GLU A 37 -5.29 4.44 -23.90
N SER A 38 -5.57 3.55 -22.95
CA SER A 38 -5.86 3.94 -21.56
C SER A 38 -4.64 4.62 -20.91
N SER A 39 -3.43 4.11 -21.15
CA SER A 39 -2.18 4.68 -20.66
C SER A 39 -1.92 6.06 -21.27
N LYS A 40 -2.08 6.22 -22.59
CA LYS A 40 -1.94 7.51 -23.28
C LYS A 40 -2.96 8.54 -22.79
N GLN A 41 -4.22 8.12 -22.63
CA GLN A 41 -5.27 8.98 -22.11
C GLN A 41 -4.93 9.46 -20.70
N PHE A 42 -4.53 8.56 -19.81
CA PHE A 42 -4.11 8.90 -18.45
C PHE A 42 -2.91 9.86 -18.44
N HIS A 43 -1.90 9.64 -19.29
CA HIS A 43 -0.78 10.55 -19.46
C HIS A 43 -1.22 11.95 -19.92
N GLY A 44 -2.16 12.02 -20.87
CA GLY A 44 -2.76 13.28 -21.32
C GLY A 44 -3.52 13.99 -20.20
N LEU A 45 -4.26 13.26 -19.36
CA LEU A 45 -4.95 13.83 -18.18
C LEU A 45 -3.96 14.31 -17.12
N LEU A 46 -2.89 13.56 -16.86
CA LEU A 46 -1.81 13.95 -15.96
C LEU A 46 -1.14 15.24 -16.44
N SER A 47 -0.81 15.32 -17.73
CA SER A 47 -0.21 16.52 -18.33
C SER A 47 -1.10 17.77 -18.20
N GLN A 48 -2.42 17.63 -18.07
CA GLN A 48 -3.33 18.76 -17.82
C GLN A 48 -3.21 19.30 -16.38
N THR A 49 -2.82 18.47 -15.41
CA THR A 49 -2.81 18.80 -13.98
C THR A 49 -1.44 19.18 -13.43
N LEU A 50 -0.36 18.88 -14.16
CA LEU A 50 1.00 19.23 -13.76
C LEU A 50 1.22 20.76 -13.76
N SER A 51 2.04 21.24 -12.81
CA SER A 51 2.57 22.61 -12.84
C SER A 51 3.50 22.80 -14.04
N PRO A 52 3.78 24.05 -14.49
CA PRO A 52 4.73 24.31 -15.57
C PRO A 52 6.10 23.64 -15.35
N GLU A 53 6.62 23.66 -14.13
CA GLU A 53 7.89 23.05 -13.75
C GLU A 53 7.82 21.53 -13.84
N ALA A 54 6.74 20.93 -13.33
CA ALA A 54 6.51 19.50 -13.40
C ALA A 54 6.30 19.01 -14.84
N LYS A 55 5.67 19.81 -15.71
CA LYS A 55 5.57 19.51 -17.16
C LYS A 55 6.93 19.48 -17.83
N LYS A 56 7.82 20.40 -17.46
CA LYS A 56 9.20 20.41 -17.98
C LYS A 56 9.94 19.14 -17.56
N ALA A 57 9.83 18.73 -16.30
CA ALA A 57 10.41 17.48 -15.82
C ALA A 57 9.79 16.26 -16.54
N GLU A 58 8.46 16.24 -16.68
CA GLU A 58 7.74 15.15 -17.35
C GLU A 58 8.10 15.01 -18.83
N SER A 59 8.35 16.12 -19.54
CA SER A 59 8.82 16.08 -20.93
C SER A 59 10.14 15.34 -21.12
N THR A 60 10.92 15.19 -20.04
CA THR A 60 12.16 14.40 -20.03
C THR A 60 11.96 12.96 -19.55
N GLY A 61 10.72 12.56 -19.21
CA GLY A 61 10.39 11.22 -18.74
C GLY A 61 10.64 10.98 -17.26
N ILE A 62 10.66 12.04 -16.47
CA ILE A 62 11.08 11.96 -15.07
C ILE A 62 9.98 11.40 -14.17
N HIS A 63 8.69 11.53 -14.49
CA HIS A 63 7.64 11.10 -13.57
C HIS A 63 6.84 9.90 -14.05
N TYR A 64 6.59 9.76 -15.35
CA TYR A 64 5.71 8.73 -15.85
C TYR A 64 6.21 8.01 -17.12
N MET A 65 5.95 6.70 -17.13
CA MET A 65 6.24 5.75 -18.20
C MET A 65 4.95 5.05 -18.63
N MET A 66 4.75 4.93 -19.94
CA MET A 66 3.61 4.20 -20.50
C MET A 66 3.77 2.69 -20.30
N ASN A 67 2.64 2.00 -20.27
CA ASN A 67 2.58 0.57 -19.99
C ASN A 67 2.93 -0.35 -21.19
N GLN A 68 3.10 0.17 -22.41
CA GLN A 68 3.29 -0.63 -23.63
C GLN A 68 4.33 -1.76 -23.48
N PRO A 69 5.51 -1.52 -22.87
CA PRO A 69 6.53 -2.56 -22.71
C PRO A 69 6.13 -3.67 -21.72
N LEU A 70 5.06 -3.44 -20.96
CA LEU A 70 4.50 -4.35 -19.96
C LEU A 70 3.26 -5.12 -20.46
N ASP A 71 2.81 -4.89 -21.70
CA ASP A 71 1.63 -5.56 -22.26
C ASP A 71 1.81 -7.09 -22.26
N GLY A 72 3.05 -7.57 -22.46
CA GLY A 72 3.39 -8.99 -22.37
C GLY A 72 3.06 -9.59 -20.99
N LEU A 73 3.11 -8.82 -19.90
CA LEU A 73 2.78 -9.33 -18.57
C LEU A 73 1.32 -9.78 -18.45
N MET A 74 0.44 -9.24 -19.29
CA MET A 74 -0.98 -9.59 -19.28
C MET A 74 -1.23 -11.03 -19.72
N SER A 75 -0.29 -11.65 -20.44
CA SER A 75 -0.36 -13.06 -20.83
C SER A 75 0.28 -14.02 -19.82
N ALA A 76 0.94 -13.52 -18.78
CA ALA A 76 1.58 -14.38 -17.78
C ALA A 76 0.53 -15.20 -17.02
N ASN A 77 0.82 -16.49 -16.83
CA ASN A 77 -0.05 -17.43 -16.13
C ASN A 77 0.39 -17.65 -14.68
N SER A 78 1.58 -17.18 -14.29
CA SER A 78 2.06 -17.19 -12.91
C SER A 78 2.80 -15.90 -12.59
N ILE A 79 2.90 -15.56 -11.30
CA ILE A 79 3.69 -14.40 -10.87
C ILE A 79 5.18 -14.64 -11.15
N GLU A 80 5.65 -15.87 -11.04
CA GLU A 80 7.04 -16.24 -11.36
C GLU A 80 7.37 -16.00 -12.84
N GLU A 81 6.44 -16.33 -13.73
CA GLU A 81 6.55 -16.02 -15.17
C GLU A 81 6.55 -14.52 -15.41
N ALA A 82 5.59 -13.78 -14.84
CA ALA A 82 5.52 -12.33 -14.97
C ALA A 82 6.83 -11.67 -14.48
N MET A 83 7.37 -12.10 -13.34
CA MET A 83 8.64 -11.61 -12.81
C MET A 83 9.82 -11.90 -13.75
N LYS A 84 9.85 -13.06 -14.42
CA LYS A 84 10.87 -13.39 -15.43
C LYS A 84 10.75 -12.51 -16.68
N MET A 85 9.55 -12.10 -17.05
CA MET A 85 9.29 -11.22 -18.19
C MET A 85 9.71 -9.78 -17.91
N VAL A 86 9.64 -9.32 -16.64
CA VAL A 86 10.09 -7.99 -16.22
C VAL A 86 11.60 -7.98 -15.92
N ARG A 87 12.41 -8.26 -16.93
CA ARG A 87 13.86 -7.98 -16.90
C ARG A 87 14.24 -6.64 -17.54
N LEU A 88 13.22 -5.85 -17.87
CA LEU A 88 13.35 -4.51 -18.43
C LEU A 88 13.98 -3.56 -17.39
N SER A 89 14.83 -2.65 -17.86
CA SER A 89 15.28 -1.48 -17.10
C SER A 89 14.33 -0.31 -17.29
N ILE A 90 14.43 0.73 -16.45
CA ILE A 90 13.65 1.96 -16.65
C ILE A 90 13.96 2.55 -18.04
N ASP A 91 15.22 2.50 -18.48
CA ASP A 91 15.65 2.98 -19.79
C ASP A 91 14.86 2.35 -20.94
N SER A 92 14.69 1.03 -20.89
CA SER A 92 13.99 0.30 -21.94
C SER A 92 12.52 0.71 -22.05
N ILE A 93 11.87 1.00 -20.91
CA ILE A 93 10.47 1.42 -20.89
C ILE A 93 10.30 2.87 -21.35
N MET A 94 11.26 3.70 -20.96
CA MET A 94 11.26 5.12 -21.30
C MET A 94 11.45 5.38 -22.80
N PHE A 95 12.29 4.59 -23.47
CA PHE A 95 12.49 4.73 -24.91
C PHE A 95 11.19 4.54 -25.70
N ASP A 96 10.44 3.48 -25.38
CA ASP A 96 9.16 3.16 -26.02
C ASP A 96 8.07 4.19 -25.68
N SER A 97 8.05 4.69 -24.44
CA SER A 97 7.08 5.69 -23.98
C SER A 97 7.18 7.00 -24.76
N ARG A 98 8.39 7.44 -25.11
CA ARG A 98 8.59 8.67 -25.91
C ARG A 98 8.07 8.52 -27.34
N ALA A 99 8.16 7.32 -27.91
CA ALA A 99 7.72 7.05 -29.28
C ALA A 99 6.18 7.01 -29.40
N ALA A 100 5.47 6.65 -28.33
CA ALA A 100 4.02 6.46 -28.35
C ALA A 100 3.20 7.75 -28.50
N GLY A 101 3.78 8.91 -28.20
CA GLY A 101 3.14 10.23 -28.30
C GLY A 101 2.03 10.47 -27.25
N ALA A 102 1.76 11.74 -26.93
CA ALA A 102 0.63 12.11 -26.08
C ALA A 102 -0.64 12.22 -26.95
N THR A 103 -1.76 11.63 -26.50
CA THR A 103 -3.08 11.89 -27.11
C THR A 103 -3.72 13.11 -26.48
N GLN A 104 -4.55 13.82 -27.25
CA GLN A 104 -5.37 14.88 -26.72
C GLN A 104 -6.44 14.27 -25.80
N ALA A 105 -6.14 14.23 -24.50
CA ALA A 105 -7.10 13.74 -23.52
C ALA A 105 -8.32 14.69 -23.42
N PRO A 106 -9.52 14.16 -23.11
CA PRO A 106 -10.69 14.99 -22.82
C PRO A 106 -10.41 16.02 -21.72
N SER A 107 -11.23 17.07 -21.67
CA SER A 107 -11.12 18.08 -20.61
C SER A 107 -11.42 17.46 -19.25
N LEU A 108 -10.38 17.35 -18.42
CA LEU A 108 -10.46 16.76 -17.09
C LEU A 108 -11.48 17.47 -16.18
N ASP A 109 -11.47 18.81 -16.19
CA ASP A 109 -12.37 19.59 -15.35
C ASP A 109 -13.84 19.39 -15.75
N LYS A 110 -14.13 19.26 -17.06
CA LYS A 110 -15.49 18.95 -17.53
C LYS A 110 -15.94 17.56 -17.10
N ALA A 111 -15.06 16.57 -17.18
CA ALA A 111 -15.36 15.20 -16.76
C ALA A 111 -15.67 15.15 -15.26
N LEU A 112 -14.79 15.72 -14.43
CA LEU A 112 -14.95 15.71 -12.97
C LEU A 112 -16.12 16.55 -12.46
N ALA A 113 -16.48 17.64 -13.15
CA ALA A 113 -17.63 18.46 -12.79
C ALA A 113 -18.96 17.73 -12.96
N LYS A 114 -19.06 16.80 -13.93
CA LYS A 114 -20.31 16.06 -14.21
C LYS A 114 -20.60 15.01 -13.13
N ALA A 115 -19.58 14.31 -12.67
CA ALA A 115 -19.72 13.21 -11.72
C ALA A 115 -18.60 13.24 -10.67
N PRO A 116 -18.84 13.89 -9.52
CA PRO A 116 -17.87 13.91 -8.44
C PRO A 116 -17.54 12.49 -7.96
N LEU A 117 -16.24 12.22 -7.83
CA LEU A 117 -15.71 10.95 -7.35
C LEU A 117 -15.15 11.14 -5.94
N THR A 118 -15.44 10.20 -5.05
CA THR A 118 -14.78 10.10 -3.73
C THR A 118 -13.71 9.04 -3.78
N VAL A 119 -12.47 9.47 -3.66
CA VAL A 119 -11.32 8.58 -3.54
C VAL A 119 -11.16 8.15 -2.08
N VAL A 120 -11.24 6.84 -1.83
CA VAL A 120 -11.05 6.19 -0.54
C VAL A 120 -9.63 5.63 -0.49
N VAL A 121 -8.74 6.36 0.16
CA VAL A 121 -7.34 5.94 0.36
C VAL A 121 -7.27 4.93 1.50
N VAL A 122 -6.86 3.71 1.17
CA VAL A 122 -6.59 2.64 2.14
C VAL A 122 -5.09 2.66 2.46
N PRO A 123 -4.70 2.93 3.71
CA PRO A 123 -3.31 3.17 4.06
C PRO A 123 -2.43 1.92 3.99
N GLY A 124 -1.12 2.14 3.84
CA GLY A 124 -0.09 1.09 3.89
C GLY A 124 0.32 0.70 5.31
N VAL A 125 1.26 -0.25 5.43
CA VAL A 125 1.65 -0.91 6.69
C VAL A 125 2.26 0.01 7.75
N PHE A 126 2.81 1.16 7.35
CA PHE A 126 3.49 2.10 8.25
C PHE A 126 2.69 3.36 8.57
N ALA A 127 1.41 3.42 8.21
CA ALA A 127 0.65 4.67 8.33
C ALA A 127 0.54 5.22 9.75
N GLU A 128 0.63 4.38 10.79
CA GLU A 128 0.63 4.86 12.18
C GLU A 128 1.96 5.44 12.66
N PHE A 129 3.07 5.22 11.92
CA PHE A 129 4.41 5.66 12.31
C PHE A 129 4.90 6.89 11.53
N ILE A 130 4.15 7.31 10.52
CA ILE A 130 4.51 8.41 9.64
C ILE A 130 3.63 9.61 10.02
N LYS A 131 4.28 10.75 10.32
CA LYS A 131 3.56 11.97 10.71
C LYS A 131 2.74 12.57 9.57
N VAL A 132 3.26 12.46 8.35
CA VAL A 132 2.64 13.00 7.14
C VAL A 132 1.83 11.92 6.45
N ARG A 133 0.57 12.24 6.13
CA ARG A 133 -0.34 11.26 5.54
C ARG A 133 -0.01 11.05 4.07
N ALA A 134 -0.44 9.90 3.53
CA ALA A 134 -0.48 9.72 2.09
C ALA A 134 -1.36 10.80 1.45
N PHE A 135 -0.85 11.45 0.40
CA PHE A 135 -1.51 12.56 -0.30
C PHE A 135 -1.82 13.76 0.59
N GLU A 136 -0.96 14.09 1.56
CA GLU A 136 -1.16 15.18 2.54
C GLU A 136 -1.72 16.48 1.94
N GLY A 137 -1.23 16.91 0.77
CA GLY A 137 -1.70 18.12 0.08
C GLY A 137 -3.20 18.13 -0.22
N ALA A 138 -3.79 16.97 -0.53
CA ALA A 138 -5.24 16.84 -0.77
C ALA A 138 -6.08 17.04 0.50
N PHE A 139 -5.46 17.03 1.69
CA PHE A 139 -6.11 17.16 2.99
C PHE A 139 -5.82 18.51 3.66
N ALA A 140 -5.48 19.53 2.87
CA ALA A 140 -5.33 20.89 3.36
C ALA A 140 -6.59 21.31 4.15
N PRO A 141 -6.47 21.84 5.39
CA PRO A 141 -7.62 22.26 6.21
C PRO A 141 -8.53 23.29 5.53
N THR A 142 -8.01 23.97 4.50
CA THR A 142 -8.71 24.99 3.74
C THR A 142 -9.62 24.43 2.64
N SER A 143 -9.51 23.14 2.29
CA SER A 143 -10.31 22.54 1.20
C SER A 143 -11.80 22.65 1.50
N ALA A 144 -12.61 22.84 0.44
CA ALA A 144 -14.05 23.04 0.59
C ALA A 144 -14.72 21.85 1.29
N TYR A 145 -14.33 20.62 0.94
CA TYR A 145 -14.93 19.42 1.51
C TYR A 145 -14.54 19.18 2.97
N ALA A 146 -13.30 19.51 3.36
CA ALA A 146 -12.86 19.41 4.76
C ALA A 146 -13.72 20.28 5.69
N LYS A 147 -14.02 21.52 5.29
CA LYS A 147 -14.89 22.44 6.03
C LYS A 147 -16.32 21.89 6.15
N GLN A 148 -16.88 21.39 5.05
CA GLN A 148 -18.22 20.80 5.04
C GLN A 148 -18.31 19.61 6.00
N PHE A 149 -17.33 18.70 5.96
CA PHE A 149 -17.34 17.51 6.81
C PHE A 149 -17.15 17.85 8.30
N ALA A 150 -16.32 18.84 8.63
CA ALA A 150 -16.18 19.32 10.00
C ALA A 150 -17.53 19.79 10.58
N GLN A 151 -18.35 20.49 9.79
CA GLN A 151 -19.70 20.90 10.19
C GLN A 151 -20.64 19.70 10.37
N VAL A 152 -20.59 18.72 9.46
CA VAL A 152 -21.38 17.48 9.55
C VAL A 152 -21.03 16.71 10.83
N ILE A 153 -19.74 16.55 11.14
CA ILE A 153 -19.27 15.89 12.36
C ILE A 153 -19.71 16.66 13.60
N ALA A 154 -19.50 17.96 13.66
CA ALA A 154 -19.88 18.77 14.81
C ALA A 154 -21.39 18.64 15.12
N LYS A 155 -22.24 18.72 14.09
CA LYS A 155 -23.69 18.51 14.22
C LYS A 155 -24.02 17.10 14.70
N ALA A 156 -23.43 16.07 14.09
CA ALA A 156 -23.69 14.68 14.44
C ALA A 156 -23.22 14.33 15.86
N SER A 157 -22.08 14.87 16.29
CA SER A 157 -21.57 14.73 17.66
C SER A 157 -22.48 15.41 18.68
N ALA A 158 -22.97 16.63 18.40
CA ALA A 158 -23.93 17.32 19.28
C ALA A 158 -25.24 16.53 19.45
N GLN A 159 -25.64 15.79 18.41
CA GLN A 159 -26.80 14.91 18.42
C GLN A 159 -26.52 13.51 18.98
N LYS A 160 -25.30 13.24 19.45
CA LYS A 160 -24.84 11.90 19.89
C LYS A 160 -25.11 10.80 18.86
N ASN A 161 -25.05 11.14 17.57
CA ASN A 161 -25.20 10.17 16.49
C ASN A 161 -24.03 9.17 16.55
N ALA A 162 -24.35 7.87 16.62
CA ALA A 162 -23.34 6.81 16.72
C ALA A 162 -22.35 6.80 15.54
N ALA A 163 -22.74 7.30 14.36
CA ALA A 163 -21.86 7.42 13.20
C ALA A 163 -20.77 8.50 13.38
N ALA A 164 -20.93 9.45 14.31
CA ALA A 164 -19.94 10.47 14.60
C ALA A 164 -18.76 9.97 15.45
N PHE A 165 -18.82 8.73 15.94
CA PHE A 165 -17.82 8.14 16.83
C PHE A 165 -17.34 6.79 16.31
N ASP A 166 -16.09 6.45 16.60
CA ASP A 166 -15.56 5.11 16.33
C ASP A 166 -14.76 4.57 17.52
N VAL A 167 -14.32 3.31 17.41
CA VAL A 167 -13.48 2.66 18.41
C VAL A 167 -12.08 2.41 17.84
N THR A 168 -11.06 2.80 18.58
CA THR A 168 -9.65 2.56 18.27
C THR A 168 -8.94 1.92 19.47
N PHE A 169 -7.84 1.21 19.24
CA PHE A 169 -7.00 0.71 20.32
C PHE A 169 -6.07 1.83 20.81
N ASP A 170 -6.16 2.15 22.10
CA ASP A 170 -5.28 3.10 22.77
C ASP A 170 -4.16 2.30 23.44
N SER A 171 -2.99 2.26 22.79
CA SER A 171 -1.84 1.52 23.33
C SER A 171 -1.44 2.02 24.71
N SER A 172 -1.57 3.32 25.00
CA SER A 172 -1.23 3.87 26.32
C SER A 172 -2.11 3.27 27.45
N LYS A 173 -3.34 2.90 27.13
CA LYS A 173 -4.28 2.26 28.06
C LYS A 173 -4.45 0.75 27.86
N LEU A 174 -3.83 0.18 26.81
CA LEU A 174 -3.97 -1.22 26.42
C LEU A 174 -5.43 -1.67 26.25
N GLN A 175 -6.29 -0.78 25.78
CA GLN A 175 -7.71 -1.06 25.63
C GLN A 175 -8.32 -0.29 24.47
N LYS A 176 -9.52 -0.71 24.07
CA LYS A 176 -10.32 0.00 23.09
C LYS A 176 -10.93 1.25 23.71
N THR A 177 -10.87 2.36 22.98
CA THR A 177 -11.44 3.66 23.39
C THR A 177 -12.33 4.22 22.29
N THR A 178 -13.38 4.92 22.69
CA THR A 178 -14.25 5.66 21.77
C THR A 178 -13.61 7.01 21.43
N VAL A 179 -13.55 7.32 20.13
CA VAL A 179 -12.97 8.54 19.57
C VAL A 179 -13.92 9.18 18.56
N SER A 180 -13.71 10.44 18.20
CA SER A 180 -14.47 11.07 17.12
C SER A 180 -14.13 10.40 15.78
N LEU A 181 -15.10 10.31 14.87
CA LEU A 181 -14.83 9.84 13.50
C LEU A 181 -13.79 10.76 12.81
N ALA A 182 -13.77 12.06 13.12
CA ALA A 182 -12.78 12.99 12.60
C ALA A 182 -11.34 12.69 13.07
N ASP A 183 -11.17 11.96 14.18
CA ASP A 183 -9.84 11.56 14.67
C ASP A 183 -9.26 10.40 13.87
N VAL A 184 -10.11 9.61 13.22
CA VAL A 184 -9.77 8.36 12.52
C VAL A 184 -10.12 8.34 11.03
N VAL A 185 -10.77 9.38 10.52
CA VAL A 185 -11.05 9.62 9.10
C VAL A 185 -10.66 11.06 8.79
N SER A 186 -9.68 11.25 7.91
CA SER A 186 -9.43 12.57 7.31
C SER A 186 -10.18 12.67 6.00
N VAL A 187 -10.70 13.86 5.73
CA VAL A 187 -11.29 14.17 4.44
C VAL A 187 -10.71 15.47 3.90
N GLY A 188 -10.70 15.58 2.58
CA GLY A 188 -10.24 16.75 1.86
C GLY A 188 -10.77 16.72 0.44
N SER A 189 -10.27 17.62 -0.40
CA SER A 189 -10.70 17.70 -1.79
C SER A 189 -9.64 18.35 -2.67
N LEU A 190 -9.63 17.93 -3.94
CA LEU A 190 -8.99 18.65 -5.02
C LEU A 190 -10.06 19.52 -5.66
N ASP A 191 -9.96 20.82 -5.40
CA ASP A 191 -10.95 21.81 -5.80
C ASP A 191 -10.62 22.37 -7.20
N ASP A 192 -11.63 22.85 -7.92
CA ASP A 192 -11.43 23.66 -9.12
C ASP A 192 -10.92 25.07 -8.75
N ALA A 193 -10.62 25.89 -9.76
CA ALA A 193 -10.19 27.28 -9.56
C ALA A 193 -11.21 28.16 -8.83
N LYS A 194 -12.47 27.72 -8.72
CA LYS A 194 -13.55 28.42 -8.01
C LYS A 194 -13.75 27.89 -6.58
N GLY A 195 -12.96 26.90 -6.15
CA GLY A 195 -13.09 26.28 -4.83
C GLY A 195 -14.18 25.21 -4.75
N ASN A 196 -14.70 24.69 -5.88
CA ASN A 196 -15.65 23.59 -5.87
C ASN A 196 -14.93 22.23 -5.82
N PRO A 197 -15.32 21.30 -4.93
CA PRO A 197 -14.67 20.01 -4.84
C PRO A 197 -14.98 19.15 -6.08
N GLN A 198 -13.96 18.91 -6.90
CA GLN A 198 -14.05 18.03 -8.07
C GLN A 198 -13.76 16.58 -7.70
N VAL A 199 -12.76 16.37 -6.84
CA VAL A 199 -12.41 15.06 -6.29
C VAL A 199 -12.45 15.17 -4.78
N LYS A 200 -13.32 14.41 -4.14
CA LYS A 200 -13.30 14.26 -2.68
C LYS A 200 -12.28 13.18 -2.35
N VAL A 201 -11.50 13.39 -1.30
CA VAL A 201 -10.51 12.40 -0.86
C VAL A 201 -10.78 12.10 0.60
N ILE A 202 -10.84 10.82 0.94
CA ILE A 202 -10.87 10.35 2.32
C ILE A 202 -9.69 9.41 2.55
N ILE A 203 -9.11 9.46 3.75
CA ILE A 203 -8.10 8.50 4.19
C ILE A 203 -8.45 8.02 5.59
N PHE A 204 -8.36 6.71 5.80
CA PHE A 204 -8.46 6.13 7.13
C PHE A 204 -7.17 6.41 7.89
N LYS A 205 -7.26 7.23 8.94
CA LYS A 205 -6.11 7.49 9.82
C LYS A 205 -5.93 6.32 10.77
N THR A 206 -4.68 6.01 11.08
CA THR A 206 -4.30 5.01 12.06
C THR A 206 -3.51 5.74 13.15
N PRO A 207 -4.12 6.03 14.33
CA PRO A 207 -3.42 6.72 15.41
C PRO A 207 -2.11 6.01 15.78
N PHE A 208 -1.11 6.76 16.26
CA PHE A 208 0.19 6.19 16.61
C PHE A 208 0.05 5.01 17.58
N LEU A 209 0.63 3.86 17.23
CA LEU A 209 0.53 2.60 17.98
C LEU A 209 -0.92 2.11 18.21
N SER A 210 -1.86 2.41 17.31
CA SER A 210 -3.20 1.82 17.37
C SER A 210 -3.23 0.38 16.85
N LEU A 211 -2.15 -0.09 16.21
CA LEU A 211 -2.10 -1.40 15.55
C LEU A 211 -3.15 -1.55 14.43
N GLU A 212 -3.53 -0.44 13.81
CA GLU A 212 -4.54 -0.41 12.75
C GLU A 212 -3.92 -0.35 11.36
N SER A 213 -2.62 -0.04 11.25
CA SER A 213 -1.85 -0.15 9.99
C SER A 213 -0.94 -1.39 9.96
N VAL A 214 -0.56 -1.89 11.14
CA VAL A 214 0.08 -3.20 11.35
C VAL A 214 -0.94 -4.22 11.87
N GLY A 215 -0.62 -5.52 11.88
CA GLY A 215 -1.53 -6.55 12.37
C GLY A 215 -2.20 -7.36 11.26
N ASP A 216 -3.32 -8.01 11.57
CA ASP A 216 -4.03 -8.88 10.64
C ASP A 216 -4.85 -8.09 9.60
N GLN A 217 -4.68 -8.42 8.32
CA GLN A 217 -5.31 -7.72 7.20
C GLN A 217 -6.84 -7.79 7.21
N GLU A 218 -7.44 -8.93 7.59
CA GLU A 218 -8.89 -9.07 7.60
C GLU A 218 -9.52 -8.26 8.73
N GLN A 219 -8.85 -8.19 9.89
CA GLN A 219 -9.24 -7.27 10.97
C GLN A 219 -9.15 -5.80 10.54
N GLN A 220 -8.10 -5.43 9.82
CA GLN A 220 -7.96 -4.07 9.26
C GLN A 220 -9.06 -3.75 8.24
N ALA A 221 -9.36 -4.68 7.33
CA ALA A 221 -10.42 -4.52 6.34
C ALA A 221 -11.81 -4.35 7.01
N ALA A 222 -12.10 -5.12 8.06
CA ALA A 222 -13.33 -4.97 8.83
C ALA A 222 -13.40 -3.60 9.55
N LEU A 223 -12.28 -3.16 10.11
CA LEU A 223 -12.17 -1.86 10.79
C LEU A 223 -12.38 -0.68 9.81
N PHE A 224 -11.71 -0.69 8.66
CA PHE A 224 -11.87 0.35 7.65
C PHE A 224 -13.25 0.31 6.98
N THR A 225 -13.85 -0.87 6.82
CA THR A 225 -15.23 -0.99 6.33
C THR A 225 -16.21 -0.32 7.28
N ARG A 226 -16.06 -0.53 8.59
CA ARG A 226 -16.87 0.13 9.62
C ARG A 226 -16.73 1.66 9.55
N ARG A 227 -15.51 2.18 9.37
CA ARG A 227 -15.27 3.63 9.21
C ARG A 227 -15.91 4.19 7.96
N LEU A 228 -15.79 3.48 6.84
CA LEU A 228 -16.44 3.86 5.58
C LEU A 228 -17.96 3.93 5.74
N GLU A 229 -18.57 2.93 6.38
CA GLU A 229 -20.02 2.90 6.60
C GLU A 229 -20.50 4.06 7.48
N LYS A 230 -19.75 4.40 8.53
CA LYS A 230 -20.04 5.57 9.37
C LYS A 230 -19.89 6.88 8.60
N TYR A 231 -18.83 7.02 7.81
CA TYR A 231 -18.64 8.17 6.93
C TYR A 231 -19.81 8.32 5.93
N LEU A 232 -20.22 7.25 5.27
CA LEU A 232 -21.34 7.27 4.32
C LEU A 232 -22.70 7.51 5.00
N ALA A 233 -22.89 7.03 6.23
CA ALA A 233 -24.08 7.34 7.01
C ALA A 233 -24.21 8.84 7.32
N LEU A 234 -23.09 9.56 7.43
CA LEU A 234 -23.07 11.01 7.67
C LEU A 234 -23.12 11.84 6.38
N THR A 235 -22.60 11.31 5.28
CA THR A 235 -22.36 12.08 4.04
C THR A 235 -23.23 11.65 2.86
N GLY A 236 -23.99 10.57 2.99
CA GLY A 236 -24.82 10.01 1.95
C GLY A 236 -24.07 9.07 1.00
N ALA A 237 -24.79 8.52 0.03
CA ALA A 237 -24.23 7.69 -1.03
C ALA A 237 -23.37 8.53 -1.99
N GLN A 238 -22.22 7.99 -2.40
CA GLN A 238 -21.26 8.68 -3.27
C GLN A 238 -20.65 7.67 -4.24
N ASN A 239 -20.22 8.11 -5.43
CA ASN A 239 -19.36 7.30 -6.29
C ASN A 239 -18.00 7.12 -5.61
N LEU A 240 -17.56 5.89 -5.45
CA LEU A 240 -16.34 5.54 -4.71
C LEU A 240 -15.27 4.98 -5.64
N ALA A 241 -14.02 5.37 -5.42
CA ALA A 241 -12.85 4.71 -5.96
C ALA A 241 -11.90 4.37 -4.82
N PHE A 242 -11.56 3.09 -4.67
CA PHE A 242 -10.62 2.64 -3.65
C PHE A 242 -9.21 2.81 -4.20
N VAL A 243 -8.34 3.49 -3.45
CA VAL A 243 -6.91 3.60 -3.75
C VAL A 243 -6.16 2.91 -2.63
N GLY A 244 -5.75 1.68 -2.88
CA GLY A 244 -4.89 0.94 -1.97
C GLY A 244 -3.44 1.34 -2.21
N TYR A 245 -2.80 1.90 -1.18
CA TYR A 245 -1.37 2.21 -1.22
C TYR A 245 -0.57 1.13 -0.50
N SER A 246 0.46 0.57 -1.15
CA SER A 246 1.31 -0.46 -0.53
C SER A 246 0.45 -1.68 -0.09
N ARG A 247 0.58 -2.09 1.17
CA ARG A 247 -0.31 -3.07 1.82
C ARG A 247 -1.80 -2.70 1.80
N GLY A 248 -2.12 -1.42 1.66
CA GLY A 248 -3.48 -0.91 1.54
C GLY A 248 -4.23 -1.51 0.34
N THR A 249 -3.54 -1.94 -0.71
CA THR A 249 -4.16 -2.67 -1.83
C THR A 249 -4.75 -4.00 -1.38
N ALA A 250 -3.97 -4.79 -0.64
CA ALA A 250 -4.44 -6.08 -0.13
C ALA A 250 -5.62 -5.88 0.82
N THR A 251 -5.56 -4.88 1.69
CA THR A 251 -6.65 -4.51 2.61
C THR A 251 -7.90 -4.05 1.86
N GLY A 252 -7.75 -3.20 0.83
CA GLY A 252 -8.86 -2.75 -0.01
C GLY A 252 -9.53 -3.89 -0.77
N LEU A 253 -8.76 -4.86 -1.26
CA LEU A 253 -9.31 -6.08 -1.86
C LEU A 253 -10.10 -6.92 -0.85
N SER A 254 -9.61 -7.08 0.38
CA SER A 254 -10.37 -7.70 1.47
C SER A 254 -11.66 -6.95 1.77
N MET A 255 -11.64 -5.60 1.83
CA MET A 255 -12.87 -4.80 2.02
C MET A 255 -13.90 -5.07 0.92
N LEU A 256 -13.49 -5.11 -0.35
CA LEU A 256 -14.40 -5.35 -1.47
C LEU A 256 -14.92 -6.80 -1.51
N SER A 257 -14.06 -7.77 -1.21
CA SER A 257 -14.44 -9.18 -1.11
C SER A 257 -15.49 -9.39 -0.02
N ASP A 258 -15.23 -8.84 1.17
CA ASP A 258 -16.18 -8.89 2.29
C ASP A 258 -17.47 -8.14 1.99
N ALA A 259 -17.38 -7.00 1.30
CA ALA A 259 -18.55 -6.23 0.89
C ALA A 259 -19.44 -7.01 -0.07
N GLN A 260 -18.84 -7.73 -1.04
CA GLN A 260 -19.57 -8.60 -1.96
C GLN A 260 -20.21 -9.76 -1.21
N LYS A 261 -19.46 -10.45 -0.36
CA LYS A 261 -19.95 -11.58 0.44
C LYS A 261 -21.11 -11.18 1.37
N LYS A 262 -21.07 -9.97 1.92
CA LYS A 262 -22.07 -9.43 2.86
C LYS A 262 -23.12 -8.53 2.18
N SER A 263 -23.15 -8.48 0.84
CA SER A 263 -24.06 -7.67 0.04
C SER A 263 -24.18 -6.22 0.52
N LYS A 264 -23.03 -5.58 0.80
CA LYS A 264 -23.01 -4.23 1.38
C LYS A 264 -23.61 -3.21 0.40
N PRO A 265 -24.57 -2.36 0.82
CA PRO A 265 -25.30 -1.46 -0.10
C PRO A 265 -24.42 -0.45 -0.84
N TRP A 266 -23.29 -0.05 -0.26
CA TRP A 266 -22.37 0.91 -0.87
C TRP A 266 -21.55 0.32 -2.02
N LEU A 267 -21.48 -1.01 -2.15
CA LEU A 267 -20.66 -1.68 -3.16
C LEU A 267 -21.04 -1.31 -4.60
N LYS A 268 -22.34 -1.13 -4.88
CA LYS A 268 -22.83 -0.71 -6.21
C LYS A 268 -22.32 0.67 -6.67
N ASN A 269 -21.85 1.47 -5.72
CA ASN A 269 -21.30 2.79 -6.02
C ASN A 269 -19.77 2.77 -6.18
N VAL A 270 -19.12 1.62 -5.99
CA VAL A 270 -17.68 1.47 -6.20
C VAL A 270 -17.40 1.31 -7.69
N LYS A 271 -16.63 2.24 -8.23
CA LYS A 271 -16.29 2.34 -9.65
C LYS A 271 -14.89 1.83 -9.96
N ALA A 272 -14.02 1.86 -8.96
CA ALA A 272 -12.64 1.44 -9.12
C ALA A 272 -12.03 0.84 -7.87
N MET A 273 -11.10 -0.11 -8.07
CA MET A 273 -10.07 -0.50 -7.13
C MET A 273 -8.71 -0.25 -7.77
N VAL A 274 -7.89 0.58 -7.15
CA VAL A 274 -6.58 0.99 -7.67
C VAL A 274 -5.49 0.40 -6.80
N SER A 275 -4.61 -0.38 -7.40
CA SER A 275 -3.32 -0.74 -6.83
C SER A 275 -2.34 0.41 -7.09
N TYR A 276 -2.01 1.18 -6.05
CA TYR A 276 -1.11 2.32 -6.13
C TYR A 276 0.20 1.99 -5.43
N ALA A 277 1.22 1.61 -6.19
CA ALA A 277 2.41 0.91 -5.66
C ALA A 277 2.01 -0.21 -4.68
N GLY A 278 0.99 -0.97 -5.07
CA GLY A 278 0.28 -1.89 -4.17
C GLY A 278 0.89 -3.29 -4.11
N VAL A 279 0.49 -4.06 -3.10
CA VAL A 279 0.89 -5.48 -2.97
C VAL A 279 -0.26 -6.38 -3.41
N VAL A 280 -0.38 -6.62 -4.72
CA VAL A 280 -1.44 -7.47 -5.29
C VAL A 280 -1.10 -8.95 -5.13
N SER A 281 0.12 -9.32 -5.51
CA SER A 281 0.59 -10.71 -5.60
C SER A 281 1.76 -11.03 -4.63
N GLY A 282 2.05 -10.12 -3.71
CA GLY A 282 3.09 -10.27 -2.67
C GLY A 282 4.30 -9.37 -2.88
N SER A 283 5.35 -9.57 -2.08
CA SER A 283 6.63 -8.86 -2.16
C SER A 283 7.78 -9.85 -2.02
N ALA A 284 8.74 -9.81 -2.95
CA ALA A 284 9.91 -10.66 -2.88
C ALA A 284 10.81 -10.38 -1.66
N LEU A 285 10.80 -9.15 -1.12
CA LEU A 285 11.49 -8.86 0.14
C LEU A 285 10.83 -9.58 1.32
N ALA A 286 9.50 -9.71 1.33
CA ALA A 286 8.81 -10.51 2.33
C ALA A 286 9.06 -12.01 2.10
N ASP A 287 9.18 -12.46 0.85
CA ASP A 287 9.50 -13.86 0.53
C ASP A 287 10.92 -14.26 0.96
N ASP A 288 11.85 -13.30 1.11
CA ASP A 288 13.21 -13.56 1.65
C ASP A 288 13.17 -14.12 3.10
N LEU A 289 12.02 -14.05 3.77
CA LEU A 289 11.79 -14.74 5.05
C LEU A 289 11.83 -16.28 4.95
N ASP A 290 11.63 -16.84 3.75
CA ASP A 290 11.78 -18.28 3.50
C ASP A 290 13.23 -18.74 3.44
N ASN A 291 14.17 -17.79 3.28
CA ASN A 291 15.59 -18.06 3.32
C ASN A 291 16.12 -17.81 4.76
N PRO A 292 16.35 -18.85 5.59
CA PRO A 292 16.83 -18.66 6.96
C PRO A 292 18.21 -18.00 7.04
N GLU A 293 18.97 -17.99 5.94
CA GLU A 293 20.28 -17.34 5.87
C GLU A 293 20.20 -15.85 5.56
N ALA A 294 19.06 -15.38 5.04
CA ALA A 294 18.84 -13.97 4.72
C ALA A 294 18.93 -13.09 5.98
N PRO A 295 19.57 -11.91 5.90
CA PRO A 295 19.63 -10.99 7.03
C PRO A 295 18.26 -10.63 7.60
N LEU A 296 17.25 -10.44 6.76
CA LEU A 296 15.89 -10.11 7.20
C LEU A 296 15.24 -11.27 7.95
N ALA A 297 15.34 -12.50 7.42
CA ALA A 297 14.84 -13.70 8.09
C ALA A 297 15.49 -13.91 9.47
N LYS A 298 16.81 -13.70 9.57
CA LYS A 298 17.56 -13.75 10.83
C LYS A 298 17.05 -12.70 11.82
N MET A 299 16.86 -11.45 11.38
CA MET A 299 16.33 -10.39 12.25
C MET A 299 14.92 -10.72 12.73
N VAL A 300 14.04 -11.20 11.85
CA VAL A 300 12.68 -11.65 12.20
C VAL A 300 12.71 -12.82 13.19
N ALA A 301 13.60 -13.79 13.02
CA ALA A 301 13.78 -14.89 13.96
C ALA A 301 14.26 -14.38 15.34
N LEU A 302 15.16 -13.40 15.38
CA LEU A 302 15.60 -12.76 16.62
C LEU A 302 14.45 -12.02 17.32
N LEU A 303 13.63 -11.29 16.58
CA LEU A 303 12.44 -10.61 17.12
C LEU A 303 11.41 -11.61 17.65
N LYS A 304 11.16 -12.72 16.94
CA LYS A 304 10.30 -13.82 17.41
C LYS A 304 10.81 -14.42 18.73
N THR A 305 12.12 -14.63 18.85
CA THR A 305 12.75 -15.11 20.08
C THR A 305 12.62 -14.10 21.21
N LEU A 306 12.96 -12.83 20.98
CA LEU A 306 12.80 -11.75 21.95
C LEU A 306 11.36 -11.69 22.47
N ARG A 307 10.37 -11.67 21.57
CA ARG A 307 8.94 -11.65 21.92
C ARG A 307 8.57 -12.81 22.85
N LYS A 308 9.07 -14.03 22.60
CA LYS A 308 8.81 -15.21 23.43
C LYS A 308 9.51 -15.17 24.79
N GLU A 309 10.71 -14.59 24.85
CA GLU A 309 11.50 -14.51 26.08
C GLU A 309 11.01 -13.40 27.03
N LEU A 310 10.42 -12.33 26.48
CA LEU A 310 9.85 -11.25 27.27
C LEU A 310 8.64 -11.73 28.08
N ARG A 311 8.61 -11.33 29.35
CA ARG A 311 7.53 -11.65 30.29
C ARG A 311 6.84 -10.39 30.75
N VAL A 312 5.51 -10.46 30.85
CA VAL A 312 4.69 -9.47 31.54
C VAL A 312 4.61 -9.88 33.02
N PRO A 313 4.90 -8.98 33.99
CA PRO A 313 4.77 -9.26 35.41
C PRO A 313 3.38 -9.76 35.77
N ARG A 314 3.31 -10.84 36.57
CA ARG A 314 2.03 -11.38 37.05
C ARG A 314 1.59 -10.58 38.26
N THR A 315 0.99 -9.41 38.03
CA THR A 315 0.37 -8.65 39.10
C THR A 315 -1.11 -8.99 39.19
N ASN A 316 -1.60 -9.37 40.37
CA ASN A 316 -3.03 -9.45 40.65
C ASN A 316 -3.41 -8.50 41.80
N ASP A 317 -4.70 -8.34 42.04
CA ASP A 317 -5.23 -7.44 43.06
C ASP A 317 -4.93 -7.89 44.49
N GLN A 318 -4.56 -9.16 44.68
CA GLN A 318 -4.22 -9.74 45.98
C GLN A 318 -2.77 -9.48 46.41
N MET A 319 -1.88 -9.08 45.49
CA MET A 319 -0.49 -8.78 45.82
C MET A 319 -0.34 -7.39 46.46
N ASN A 320 0.38 -7.32 47.57
CA ASN A 320 0.76 -6.05 48.17
C ASN A 320 1.83 -5.31 47.33
N VAL A 321 2.08 -4.05 47.67
CA VAL A 321 3.01 -3.17 46.92
C VAL A 321 4.42 -3.76 46.82
N LEU A 322 4.93 -4.36 47.91
CA LEU A 322 6.27 -4.96 47.95
C LEU A 322 6.36 -6.23 47.08
N GLN A 323 5.31 -7.06 47.10
CA GLN A 323 5.22 -8.25 46.24
C GLN A 323 5.18 -7.85 44.76
N LYS A 324 4.38 -6.84 44.39
CA LYS A 324 4.32 -6.29 43.03
C LYS A 324 5.68 -5.73 42.60
N ALA A 325 6.36 -4.99 43.49
CA ALA A 325 7.69 -4.44 43.21
C ALA A 325 8.74 -5.55 43.01
N ARG A 326 8.73 -6.59 43.85
CA ARG A 326 9.65 -7.74 43.74
C ARG A 326 9.43 -8.51 42.44
N GLU A 327 8.18 -8.79 42.09
CA GLU A 327 7.84 -9.45 40.82
C GLU A 327 8.30 -8.60 39.62
N ASN A 328 8.02 -7.29 39.63
CA ASN A 328 8.47 -6.38 38.59
C ASN A 328 9.99 -6.38 38.44
N LEU A 329 10.75 -6.38 39.53
CA LEU A 329 12.22 -6.43 39.48
C LEU A 329 12.76 -7.74 38.91
N VAL A 330 12.19 -8.88 39.30
CA VAL A 330 12.59 -10.20 38.77
C VAL A 330 12.31 -10.28 37.27
N VAL A 331 11.12 -9.84 36.85
CA VAL A 331 10.73 -9.83 35.44
C VAL A 331 11.53 -8.82 34.64
N ALA A 332 11.81 -7.64 35.19
CA ALA A 332 12.68 -6.64 34.56
C ALA A 332 14.10 -7.19 34.34
N LYS A 333 14.68 -7.88 35.33
CA LYS A 333 15.99 -8.53 35.18
C LYS A 333 15.98 -9.56 34.05
N ASN A 334 15.02 -10.48 34.04
CA ASN A 334 14.92 -11.52 33.01
C ASN A 334 14.74 -10.93 31.60
N ASN A 335 13.91 -9.89 31.49
CA ASN A 335 13.69 -9.22 30.22
C ASN A 335 14.92 -8.42 29.77
N ASN A 336 15.69 -7.82 30.71
CA ASN A 336 16.97 -7.19 30.38
C ASN A 336 17.96 -8.20 29.78
N ASP A 337 18.03 -9.41 30.33
CA ASP A 337 18.86 -10.48 29.78
C ASP A 337 18.40 -10.86 28.35
N ALA A 338 17.09 -10.93 28.10
CA ALA A 338 16.53 -11.16 26.77
C ALA A 338 16.89 -10.04 25.78
N TRP A 339 16.78 -8.78 26.21
CA TRP A 339 17.17 -7.61 25.43
C TRP A 339 18.66 -7.57 25.11
N LEU A 340 19.53 -7.91 26.06
CA LEU A 340 20.97 -7.99 25.85
C LEU A 340 21.32 -9.09 24.83
N LYS A 341 20.72 -10.28 24.96
CA LYS A 341 20.89 -11.37 23.98
C LYS A 341 20.41 -10.98 22.60
N PHE A 342 19.25 -10.33 22.49
CA PHE A 342 18.74 -9.82 21.23
C PHE A 342 19.70 -8.79 20.64
N SER A 343 20.11 -7.78 21.41
CA SER A 343 20.97 -6.69 20.95
C SER A 343 22.32 -7.21 20.46
N ALA A 344 22.96 -8.11 21.21
CA ALA A 344 24.22 -8.72 20.82
C ALA A 344 24.12 -9.46 19.47
N LYS A 345 23.05 -10.25 19.27
CA LYS A 345 22.83 -10.97 18.01
C LYS A 345 22.40 -10.04 16.87
N ALA A 346 21.56 -9.05 17.16
CA ALA A 346 21.09 -8.06 16.20
C ALA A 346 22.24 -7.21 15.66
N LEU A 347 23.23 -6.84 16.49
CA LEU A 347 24.44 -6.12 16.07
C LEU A 347 25.27 -6.90 15.03
N LEU A 348 25.19 -8.24 15.01
CA LEU A 348 25.85 -9.07 14.00
C LEU A 348 25.09 -9.16 12.67
N VAL A 349 23.79 -8.88 12.69
CA VAL A 349 22.88 -8.94 11.53
C VAL A 349 22.67 -7.56 10.93
N ALA A 350 22.55 -6.52 11.75
CA ALA A 350 22.21 -5.15 11.34
C ALA A 350 23.14 -4.57 10.27
N PRO A 351 24.49 -4.75 10.30
CA PRO A 351 25.35 -4.27 9.23
C PRO A 351 25.07 -4.89 7.86
N LYS A 352 24.39 -6.05 7.81
CA LYS A 352 23.97 -6.71 6.57
C LYS A 352 22.58 -6.26 6.08
N LEU A 353 21.87 -5.48 6.90
CA LEU A 353 20.60 -4.82 6.56
C LEU A 353 20.79 -3.35 6.21
N ILE A 354 21.89 -2.76 6.67
CA ILE A 354 22.24 -1.36 6.40
C ILE A 354 22.99 -1.31 5.05
N PRO A 355 22.71 -0.32 4.19
CA PRO A 355 23.46 -0.13 2.95
C PRO A 355 24.96 -0.07 3.22
N SER A 356 25.75 -0.87 2.51
CA SER A 356 27.20 -0.66 2.54
C SER A 356 27.49 0.63 1.77
N ASN A 357 27.97 1.68 2.47
CA ASN A 357 28.45 2.94 1.87
C ASN A 357 29.68 2.77 0.93
N ASN A 358 30.01 1.54 0.55
CA ASN A 358 31.18 1.22 -0.26
C ASN A 358 30.91 1.26 -1.77
N SER A 359 29.66 1.41 -2.21
CA SER A 359 29.35 1.70 -3.62
C SER A 359 29.82 3.14 -3.94
N PRO A 360 30.69 3.33 -4.95
CA PRO A 360 31.20 4.65 -5.32
C PRO A 360 30.08 5.68 -5.55
N ASP A 361 28.96 5.24 -6.12
CA ASP A 361 27.79 6.07 -6.43
C ASP A 361 27.03 6.51 -5.17
N ILE A 362 27.15 5.78 -4.06
CA ILE A 362 26.56 6.17 -2.77
C ILE A 362 27.47 7.16 -2.02
N LYS A 363 28.79 7.12 -2.27
CA LYS A 363 29.75 8.05 -1.66
C LYS A 363 29.62 9.47 -2.22
N GLU A 364 29.26 9.63 -3.49
CA GLU A 364 28.96 10.93 -4.10
C GLU A 364 27.67 11.57 -3.56
N LEU A 365 26.82 10.78 -2.89
CA LEU A 365 25.67 11.29 -2.16
C LEU A 365 26.15 11.72 -0.77
N ASP A 366 26.86 12.84 -0.66
CA ASP A 366 27.37 13.37 0.61
C ASP A 366 26.33 13.25 1.74
N GLY A 367 26.64 12.55 2.82
CA GLY A 367 25.81 12.49 4.02
C GLY A 367 26.70 12.21 5.21
N SER A 368 26.46 12.88 6.34
CA SER A 368 27.31 12.70 7.51
C SER A 368 27.12 11.29 8.08
N PRO A 369 28.18 10.59 8.49
CA PRO A 369 28.07 9.35 9.30
C PRO A 369 27.28 9.54 10.61
N THR A 370 27.08 10.78 11.05
CA THR A 370 26.30 11.13 12.25
C THR A 370 24.80 11.25 11.99
N ASP A 371 24.35 11.14 10.74
CA ASP A 371 22.93 11.04 10.40
C ASP A 371 22.46 9.61 10.73
N VAL A 372 22.42 9.28 12.02
CA VAL A 372 21.87 8.03 12.51
C VAL A 372 20.40 8.00 12.11
N ASP A 373 20.11 7.15 11.14
CA ASP A 373 18.79 6.89 10.60
C ASP A 373 17.81 6.57 11.70
N ILE A 374 17.01 7.56 12.08
CA ILE A 374 15.94 7.44 13.06
C ILE A 374 14.77 6.54 12.55
N SER A 375 14.83 6.05 11.32
CA SER A 375 13.83 5.29 10.57
C SER A 375 14.31 3.89 10.15
N SER A 376 15.57 3.51 10.43
CA SER A 376 16.05 2.14 10.16
C SER A 376 15.20 1.16 10.94
N PRO A 377 15.01 -0.09 10.51
CA PRO A 377 14.34 -1.09 11.34
C PRO A 377 14.92 -1.14 12.77
N PHE A 378 16.23 -0.94 12.92
CA PHE A 378 16.90 -0.81 14.22
C PHE A 378 16.52 0.47 14.98
N ALA A 379 16.51 1.64 14.35
CA ALA A 379 16.16 2.89 15.04
C ALA A 379 14.66 3.09 15.22
N LEU A 380 13.82 2.55 14.34
CA LEU A 380 12.39 2.34 14.59
C LEU A 380 12.22 1.45 15.81
N THR A 381 12.98 0.34 15.91
CA THR A 381 12.98 -0.50 17.12
C THR A 381 13.43 0.30 18.35
N LEU A 382 14.45 1.15 18.26
CA LEU A 382 14.91 2.00 19.38
C LEU A 382 13.95 3.15 19.71
N LYS A 383 13.29 3.75 18.71
CA LYS A 383 12.23 4.76 18.87
C LYS A 383 11.01 4.12 19.50
N MET A 384 10.61 2.95 19.03
CA MET A 384 9.54 2.15 19.63
C MET A 384 9.93 1.83 21.06
N TYR A 385 11.15 1.35 21.32
CA TYR A 385 11.67 1.10 22.67
C TYR A 385 11.56 2.33 23.59
N GLY A 386 11.93 3.52 23.08
CA GLY A 386 11.75 4.79 23.79
C GLY A 386 10.29 5.20 23.99
N ALA A 387 9.49 5.16 22.93
CA ALA A 387 8.08 5.56 22.92
C ALA A 387 7.19 4.64 23.77
N MET A 388 7.57 3.37 23.90
CA MET A 388 6.89 2.41 24.77
C MET A 388 7.33 2.54 26.23
N GLY A 389 8.24 3.45 26.58
CA GLY A 389 8.64 3.69 27.97
C GLY A 389 9.45 2.56 28.60
N LEU A 390 10.05 1.67 27.81
CA LEU A 390 10.81 0.50 28.30
C LEU A 390 12.08 0.89 29.09
N LYS A 391 12.44 2.17 29.11
CA LYS A 391 13.54 2.74 29.91
C LYS A 391 13.18 2.95 31.40
N ASN A 392 11.89 2.93 31.77
CA ASN A 392 11.43 3.14 33.14
C ASN A 392 10.95 1.82 33.77
N PRO A 393 11.81 1.09 34.50
CA PRO A 393 11.47 -0.23 35.06
C PRO A 393 10.53 -0.17 36.28
N ILE A 394 10.32 1.02 36.86
CA ILE A 394 9.61 1.18 38.13
C ILE A 394 8.12 1.48 37.93
N THR A 395 7.74 2.22 36.88
CA THR A 395 6.34 2.60 36.61
C THR A 395 5.91 2.09 35.24
N SER A 396 4.79 1.37 35.18
CA SER A 396 4.17 0.87 33.94
C SER A 396 4.99 -0.14 33.13
N TYR A 397 6.06 -0.71 33.71
CA TYR A 397 6.93 -1.66 33.01
C TYR A 397 6.19 -2.83 32.36
N GLY A 398 5.28 -3.47 33.08
CA GLY A 398 4.48 -4.58 32.54
C GLY A 398 3.64 -4.18 31.32
N ALA A 399 2.96 -3.03 31.41
CA ALA A 399 2.20 -2.49 30.29
C ALA A 399 3.11 -2.13 29.10
N ASN A 400 4.33 -1.63 29.36
CA ASN A 400 5.31 -1.33 28.31
C ASN A 400 5.76 -2.60 27.57
N VAL A 401 6.02 -3.69 28.31
CA VAL A 401 6.36 -5.00 27.72
C VAL A 401 5.20 -5.55 26.90
N GLU A 402 3.98 -5.46 27.42
CA GLU A 402 2.77 -5.92 26.72
C GLU A 402 2.54 -5.14 25.41
N ARG A 403 2.64 -3.80 25.42
CA ARG A 403 2.58 -2.96 24.21
C ARG A 403 3.60 -3.41 23.17
N PHE A 404 4.82 -3.70 23.60
CA PHE A 404 5.87 -4.15 22.69
C PHE A 404 5.58 -5.53 22.10
N GLN A 405 5.10 -6.48 22.90
CA GLN A 405 4.72 -7.80 22.41
C GLN A 405 3.60 -7.70 21.37
N LEU A 406 2.55 -6.92 21.66
CA LEU A 406 1.46 -6.66 20.71
C LEU A 406 1.98 -6.03 19.42
N LEU A 407 2.88 -5.07 19.52
CA LEU A 407 3.49 -4.41 18.36
C LEU A 407 4.34 -5.38 17.52
N ILE A 408 5.18 -6.21 18.14
CA ILE A 408 5.96 -7.21 17.41
C ILE A 408 5.02 -8.18 16.70
N ASP A 409 4.02 -8.72 17.41
CA ASP A 409 3.09 -9.69 16.83
C ASP A 409 2.35 -9.10 15.63
N ALA A 410 1.92 -7.83 15.76
CA ALA A 410 1.26 -7.11 14.68
C ALA A 410 2.18 -6.87 13.47
N ASN A 411 3.45 -6.49 13.69
CA ASN A 411 4.42 -6.31 12.61
C ASN A 411 4.77 -7.63 11.93
N LEU A 412 5.00 -8.70 12.70
CA LEU A 412 5.29 -10.02 12.17
C LEU A 412 4.15 -10.55 11.30
N MET A 413 2.90 -10.39 11.77
CA MET A 413 1.72 -10.72 10.98
C MET A 413 1.63 -9.89 9.70
N ALA A 414 1.90 -8.59 9.80
CA ALA A 414 1.86 -7.70 8.65
C ALA A 414 2.86 -8.12 7.57
N VAL A 415 4.12 -8.40 7.93
CA VAL A 415 5.15 -8.86 6.98
C VAL A 415 4.79 -10.22 6.39
N GLU A 416 4.32 -11.16 7.22
CA GLU A 416 3.88 -12.48 6.77
C GLU A 416 2.79 -12.39 5.68
N GLN A 417 1.82 -11.49 5.86
CA GLN A 417 0.73 -11.30 4.90
C GLN A 417 1.14 -10.58 3.60
N LEU A 418 2.35 -10.04 3.53
CA LEU A 418 2.93 -9.49 2.30
C LEU A 418 3.61 -10.56 1.44
N ARG A 419 3.82 -11.78 1.93
CA ARG A 419 4.45 -12.86 1.18
C ARG A 419 3.60 -13.29 -0.01
N THR A 420 4.24 -13.63 -1.12
CA THR A 420 3.58 -14.10 -2.34
C THR A 420 2.77 -15.37 -2.07
N VAL A 421 3.27 -16.30 -1.25
CA VAL A 421 2.50 -17.53 -0.91
C VAL A 421 1.18 -17.21 -0.19
N VAL A 422 1.19 -16.24 0.72
CA VAL A 422 -0.01 -15.83 1.48
C VAL A 422 -0.98 -15.08 0.58
N ARG A 423 -0.50 -14.17 -0.27
CA ARG A 423 -1.35 -13.46 -1.24
C ARG A 423 -1.96 -14.41 -2.29
N LYS A 424 -1.21 -15.40 -2.76
CA LYS A 424 -1.74 -16.48 -3.62
C LYS A 424 -2.87 -17.23 -2.94
N GLN A 425 -2.70 -17.59 -1.66
CA GLN A 425 -3.74 -18.27 -0.90
C GLN A 425 -4.97 -17.40 -0.66
N TRP A 426 -4.79 -16.10 -0.47
CA TRP A 426 -5.89 -15.14 -0.40
C TRP A 426 -6.71 -15.16 -1.70
N TRP A 427 -6.06 -15.01 -2.86
CA TRP A 427 -6.74 -15.05 -4.16
C TRP A 427 -7.50 -16.36 -4.40
N LYS A 428 -6.94 -17.51 -3.99
CA LYS A 428 -7.61 -18.82 -4.08
C LYS A 428 -8.93 -18.92 -3.30
N THR A 429 -9.07 -18.15 -2.23
CA THR A 429 -10.17 -18.29 -1.26
C THR A 429 -11.14 -17.12 -1.24
N HIS A 430 -10.83 -16.04 -1.96
CA HIS A 430 -11.61 -14.81 -1.98
C HIS A 430 -12.08 -14.49 -3.40
N PHE A 431 -13.27 -13.89 -3.48
CA PHE A 431 -13.84 -13.35 -4.70
C PHE A 431 -13.94 -11.85 -4.58
N VAL A 432 -13.67 -11.15 -5.68
CA VAL A 432 -13.80 -9.70 -5.76
C VAL A 432 -14.89 -9.32 -6.79
N PRO A 433 -15.59 -8.20 -6.56
CA PRO A 433 -16.71 -7.78 -7.40
C PRO A 433 -16.26 -7.47 -8.83
N THR A 434 -17.08 -7.84 -9.81
CA THR A 434 -16.80 -7.62 -11.24
C THR A 434 -17.73 -6.60 -11.90
N GLU A 435 -18.97 -6.50 -11.41
CA GLU A 435 -19.98 -5.63 -12.00
C GLU A 435 -19.73 -4.16 -11.66
N GLY A 436 -19.68 -3.30 -12.68
CA GLY A 436 -19.58 -1.85 -12.52
C GLY A 436 -18.25 -1.34 -11.93
N LEU A 437 -17.21 -2.16 -11.88
CA LEU A 437 -15.92 -1.83 -11.26
C LEU A 437 -14.74 -2.15 -12.19
N THR A 438 -13.76 -1.24 -12.26
CA THR A 438 -12.48 -1.45 -12.96
C THR A 438 -11.31 -1.54 -11.98
N TYR A 439 -10.41 -2.48 -12.21
CA TYR A 439 -9.20 -2.69 -11.44
C TYR A 439 -8.03 -1.99 -12.12
N TYR A 440 -7.51 -0.94 -11.50
CA TYR A 440 -6.41 -0.17 -12.05
C TYR A 440 -5.09 -0.50 -11.37
N SER A 441 -3.99 -0.44 -12.11
CA SER A 441 -2.63 -0.45 -11.54
C SER A 441 -1.89 0.83 -11.90
N ILE A 442 -1.40 1.55 -10.90
CA ILE A 442 -0.34 2.56 -11.05
C ILE A 442 0.83 2.05 -10.24
N THR A 443 1.87 1.60 -10.94
CA THR A 443 3.05 1.03 -10.30
C THR A 443 4.14 2.09 -10.17
N ALA A 444 5.21 1.76 -9.46
CA ALA A 444 6.38 2.60 -9.36
C ALA A 444 7.64 1.79 -9.71
N ALA A 445 8.67 2.49 -10.16
CA ALA A 445 9.99 1.93 -10.37
C ALA A 445 11.03 2.96 -9.92
N MET A 446 11.90 2.52 -9.01
CA MET A 446 13.00 3.33 -8.52
C MET A 446 14.18 3.26 -9.50
N ALA A 447 14.77 4.40 -9.81
CA ALA A 447 15.99 4.48 -10.61
C ALA A 447 17.21 4.07 -9.79
N ASP A 448 18.09 3.26 -10.39
CA ASP A 448 19.40 2.90 -9.84
C ASP A 448 20.51 3.62 -10.62
N PRO A 449 21.19 4.62 -10.02
CA PRO A 449 22.22 5.40 -10.70
C PRO A 449 23.45 4.58 -11.11
N ALA A 450 23.63 3.36 -10.59
CA ALA A 450 24.71 2.47 -11.01
C ALA A 450 24.37 1.61 -12.24
N ARG A 451 23.11 1.64 -12.69
CA ARG A 451 22.64 0.76 -13.77
C ARG A 451 22.86 1.34 -15.15
N SER A 452 22.65 2.64 -15.32
CA SER A 452 22.85 3.34 -16.60
C SER A 452 22.97 4.85 -16.41
N GLU A 453 23.48 5.55 -17.44
CA GLU A 453 23.53 7.02 -17.45
C GLU A 453 22.13 7.65 -17.43
N PHE A 454 21.12 6.98 -18.00
CA PHE A 454 19.75 7.48 -17.98
C PHE A 454 19.15 7.35 -16.58
N GLU A 455 19.24 6.18 -15.92
CA GLU A 455 18.75 6.02 -14.54
C GLU A 455 19.52 6.95 -13.59
N LYS A 456 20.81 7.19 -13.83
CA LYS A 456 21.60 8.22 -13.12
C LYS A 456 21.04 9.62 -13.34
N ALA A 457 20.70 9.99 -14.57
CA ALA A 457 20.10 11.30 -14.86
C ALA A 457 18.73 11.48 -14.19
N VAL A 458 17.88 10.45 -14.20
CA VAL A 458 16.60 10.45 -13.47
C VAL A 458 16.83 10.57 -11.96
N PHE A 459 17.79 9.80 -11.42
CA PHE A 459 18.08 9.80 -9.99
C PHE A 459 18.58 11.17 -9.50
N LEU A 460 19.46 11.79 -10.28
CA LEU A 460 20.09 13.07 -9.95
C LEU A 460 19.25 14.30 -10.33
N ALA A 461 18.14 14.11 -11.05
CA ALA A 461 17.30 15.20 -11.51
C ALA A 461 16.73 16.02 -10.33
N PRO A 462 16.56 17.35 -10.48
CA PRO A 462 15.99 18.20 -9.42
C PRO A 462 14.59 17.77 -8.95
N PHE A 463 13.88 17.00 -9.78
CA PHE A 463 12.54 16.48 -9.51
C PHE A 463 12.48 14.96 -9.27
N GLY A 464 13.64 14.28 -9.24
CA GLY A 464 13.72 12.83 -9.03
C GLY A 464 13.75 12.47 -7.54
N TYR A 465 14.95 12.48 -6.96
CA TYR A 465 15.20 12.01 -5.60
C TYR A 465 15.91 13.09 -4.79
N SER A 466 15.62 13.11 -3.49
CA SER A 466 16.13 14.11 -2.54
C SER A 466 17.59 13.88 -2.14
N ARG A 467 18.15 12.71 -2.46
CA ARG A 467 19.46 12.21 -1.98
C ARG A 467 19.51 12.14 -0.45
N SER A 468 18.35 12.05 0.19
CA SER A 468 18.23 11.85 1.62
C SER A 468 18.79 10.49 2.01
N TYR A 469 19.00 10.29 3.31
CA TYR A 469 19.28 8.96 3.82
C TYR A 469 18.19 7.95 3.40
N ASP A 470 16.91 8.35 3.46
CA ASP A 470 15.79 7.47 3.11
C ASP A 470 15.89 7.01 1.66
N ASP A 471 16.24 7.89 0.71
CA ASP A 471 16.49 7.51 -0.68
C ASP A 471 17.65 6.51 -0.80
N LYS A 472 18.72 6.64 0.00
CA LYS A 472 19.83 5.67 -0.01
C LYS A 472 19.38 4.32 0.54
N SER A 473 18.60 4.32 1.63
CA SER A 473 18.06 3.09 2.21
C SER A 473 17.11 2.40 1.25
N LEU A 474 16.27 3.16 0.54
CA LEU A 474 15.36 2.62 -0.46
C LEU A 474 16.12 2.14 -1.71
N LEU A 475 17.19 2.83 -2.13
CA LEU A 475 18.04 2.36 -3.22
C LEU A 475 18.70 1.02 -2.87
N GLN A 476 19.14 0.84 -1.63
CA GLN A 476 19.64 -0.44 -1.16
C GLN A 476 18.54 -1.51 -1.18
N ASN A 477 17.35 -1.20 -0.65
CA ASN A 477 16.22 -2.13 -0.71
C ASN A 477 15.86 -2.51 -2.16
N HIS A 478 15.95 -1.57 -3.10
CA HIS A 478 15.78 -1.84 -4.54
C HIS A 478 16.82 -2.85 -5.05
N ARG A 479 18.09 -2.67 -4.69
CA ARG A 479 19.18 -3.59 -5.08
C ARG A 479 19.04 -4.95 -4.41
N ASP A 480 18.64 -4.99 -3.14
CA ASP A 480 18.36 -6.24 -2.42
C ASP A 480 17.15 -6.97 -3.02
N TYR A 481 16.09 -6.24 -3.36
CA TYR A 481 14.94 -6.78 -4.07
C TYR A 481 15.41 -7.41 -5.39
N THR A 482 16.21 -6.71 -6.19
CA THR A 482 16.78 -7.25 -7.44
C THR A 482 17.66 -8.47 -7.20
N ARG A 483 18.49 -8.47 -6.16
CA ARG A 483 19.33 -9.62 -5.79
C ARG A 483 18.50 -10.85 -5.45
N VAL A 484 17.41 -10.68 -4.68
CA VAL A 484 16.55 -11.79 -4.22
C VAL A 484 15.66 -12.31 -5.35
N SER A 485 15.06 -11.40 -6.13
CA SER A 485 14.03 -11.77 -7.13
C SER A 485 14.54 -11.91 -8.56
N GLY A 486 15.71 -11.33 -8.86
CA GLY A 486 16.19 -11.13 -10.23
C GLY A 486 15.46 -10.02 -11.00
N VAL A 487 14.59 -9.23 -10.35
CA VAL A 487 13.77 -8.20 -11.02
C VAL A 487 14.28 -6.80 -10.75
N THR A 488 14.62 -6.11 -11.83
CA THR A 488 15.19 -4.76 -11.86
C THR A 488 14.14 -3.67 -11.77
N LEU A 489 12.93 -3.91 -12.28
CA LEU A 489 11.84 -2.95 -12.28
C LEU A 489 11.00 -3.08 -10.99
N ASN A 490 11.51 -2.45 -9.94
CA ASN A 490 10.88 -2.44 -8.61
C ASN A 490 11.01 -1.06 -7.96
N ASP A 491 10.11 -0.77 -7.04
CA ASP A 491 10.02 0.53 -6.35
C ASP A 491 10.78 0.59 -5.02
N SER A 492 11.70 -0.35 -4.78
CA SER A 492 12.37 -0.70 -3.51
C SER A 492 11.61 -1.60 -2.56
N GLN A 493 10.31 -1.86 -2.78
CA GLN A 493 9.53 -2.71 -1.88
C GLN A 493 8.71 -3.77 -2.62
N VAL A 494 8.26 -3.44 -3.84
CA VAL A 494 7.42 -4.27 -4.69
C VAL A 494 7.88 -4.12 -6.14
N SER A 495 7.82 -5.19 -6.93
CA SER A 495 8.01 -5.09 -8.36
C SER A 495 6.76 -4.59 -9.07
N VAL A 496 6.94 -4.07 -10.28
CA VAL A 496 5.82 -3.72 -11.17
C VAL A 496 4.89 -4.92 -11.39
N ALA A 497 5.42 -6.12 -11.65
CA ALA A 497 4.61 -7.32 -11.85
C ALA A 497 3.80 -7.71 -10.61
N GLN A 498 4.36 -7.57 -9.40
CA GLN A 498 3.65 -7.89 -8.15
C GLN A 498 2.61 -6.83 -7.75
N ALA A 499 2.75 -5.60 -8.25
CA ALA A 499 1.82 -4.51 -8.04
C ALA A 499 0.67 -4.43 -9.06
N MET A 500 0.79 -5.13 -10.18
CA MET A 500 -0.24 -5.19 -11.22
C MET A 500 -1.33 -6.23 -10.92
N PHE A 501 -2.55 -5.93 -11.35
CA PHE A 501 -3.56 -6.94 -11.57
C PHE A 501 -3.26 -7.67 -12.89
N LEU A 502 -2.88 -8.95 -12.83
CA LEU A 502 -2.53 -9.74 -14.00
C LEU A 502 -3.62 -10.80 -14.25
N PRO A 503 -4.39 -10.73 -15.35
CA PRO A 503 -5.57 -11.56 -15.54
C PRO A 503 -5.25 -13.06 -15.62
N GLY A 504 -4.17 -13.44 -16.33
CA GLY A 504 -3.73 -14.83 -16.42
C GLY A 504 -3.31 -15.40 -15.06
N VAL A 505 -2.55 -14.63 -14.28
CA VAL A 505 -2.12 -15.00 -12.92
C VAL A 505 -3.31 -15.11 -11.97
N ILE A 506 -4.24 -14.13 -11.98
CA ILE A 506 -5.44 -14.18 -11.13
C ILE A 506 -6.31 -15.39 -11.48
N ARG A 507 -6.51 -15.67 -12.78
CA ARG A 507 -7.27 -16.83 -13.25
C ARG A 507 -6.61 -18.16 -12.86
N SER A 508 -5.28 -18.23 -12.88
CA SER A 508 -4.57 -19.45 -12.49
C SER A 508 -4.62 -19.68 -10.97
N MET A 509 -4.63 -18.61 -10.17
CA MET A 509 -4.85 -18.69 -8.72
C MET A 509 -6.30 -19.02 -8.36
N ASN A 510 -7.29 -18.43 -9.04
CA ASN A 510 -8.71 -18.63 -8.78
C ASN A 510 -9.48 -18.77 -10.11
N PRO A 511 -9.64 -19.99 -10.64
CA PRO A 511 -10.34 -20.20 -11.91
C PRO A 511 -11.84 -19.91 -11.84
N TYR A 512 -12.40 -19.77 -10.63
CA TYR A 512 -13.81 -19.43 -10.42
C TYR A 512 -14.06 -17.92 -10.34
N GLN A 513 -13.01 -17.11 -10.18
CA GLN A 513 -13.15 -15.65 -10.22
C GLN A 513 -13.60 -15.24 -11.63
N ALA A 514 -14.77 -14.60 -11.72
CA ALA A 514 -15.24 -14.04 -12.97
C ALA A 514 -14.21 -13.03 -13.52
N PRO A 515 -14.06 -12.92 -14.86
CA PRO A 515 -13.08 -12.01 -15.47
C PRO A 515 -13.20 -10.59 -14.93
N LEU A 516 -12.06 -10.02 -14.54
CA LEU A 516 -11.98 -8.65 -14.05
C LEU A 516 -11.73 -7.69 -15.22
N LYS A 517 -12.39 -6.52 -15.22
CA LYS A 517 -12.00 -5.40 -16.09
C LYS A 517 -10.74 -4.77 -15.50
N ILE A 518 -9.59 -4.99 -16.12
CA ILE A 518 -8.27 -4.57 -15.64
C ILE A 518 -7.67 -3.52 -16.58
N THR A 519 -7.09 -2.47 -16.01
CA THR A 519 -6.36 -1.43 -16.75
C THR A 519 -5.06 -1.06 -16.03
N ASN A 520 -3.92 -1.23 -16.68
CA ASN A 520 -2.64 -0.76 -16.13
C ASN A 520 -2.38 0.64 -16.67
N LEU A 521 -2.33 1.64 -15.79
CA LEU A 521 -2.22 3.03 -16.22
C LEU A 521 -0.78 3.46 -16.49
N GLY A 522 0.22 2.73 -15.99
CA GLY A 522 1.64 2.99 -16.25
C GLY A 522 2.53 2.76 -15.04
N VAL A 523 3.77 3.22 -15.18
CA VAL A 523 4.81 3.15 -14.14
C VAL A 523 5.27 4.56 -13.80
N MET A 524 5.28 4.89 -12.52
CA MET A 524 5.80 6.15 -12.02
C MET A 524 7.29 6.01 -11.69
N SER A 525 8.11 6.94 -12.15
CA SER A 525 9.56 6.92 -11.93
C SER A 525 9.89 7.54 -10.56
N THR A 526 9.61 6.78 -9.50
CA THR A 526 9.85 7.16 -8.11
C THR A 526 9.98 5.90 -7.25
N HIS A 527 10.51 6.05 -6.04
CA HIS A 527 10.47 5.01 -5.01
C HIS A 527 9.07 4.84 -4.40
N HIS A 528 8.85 3.72 -3.71
CA HIS A 528 7.58 3.30 -3.10
C HIS A 528 6.94 4.39 -2.24
N TRP A 529 7.74 5.08 -1.42
CA TRP A 529 7.27 6.15 -0.54
C TRP A 529 7.00 7.46 -1.27
N GLY A 530 7.79 7.78 -2.30
CA GLY A 530 7.63 8.99 -3.11
C GLY A 530 6.29 9.04 -3.82
N MET A 531 5.69 7.89 -4.12
CA MET A 531 4.34 7.82 -4.67
C MET A 531 3.29 8.52 -3.81
N ALA A 532 3.35 8.39 -2.48
CA ALA A 532 2.25 8.79 -1.61
C ALA A 532 2.62 9.87 -0.58
N LEU A 533 3.88 9.94 -0.15
CA LEU A 533 4.26 10.72 1.02
C LEU A 533 5.16 11.89 0.61
N GLN A 534 4.73 13.13 0.88
CA GLN A 534 5.49 14.35 0.55
C GLN A 534 6.76 14.49 1.40
N VAL A 535 6.65 14.14 2.68
CA VAL A 535 7.74 14.24 3.67
C VAL A 535 8.14 12.83 4.09
N VAL A 536 8.99 12.23 3.29
CA VAL A 536 9.87 11.13 3.74
C VAL A 536 11.32 11.47 3.44
N SER A 537 11.57 12.77 3.25
CA SER A 537 12.68 13.32 2.49
C SER A 537 12.57 14.85 2.59
N GLU A 538 12.97 15.42 3.73
CA GLU A 538 13.38 16.82 3.69
C GLU A 538 14.68 16.82 2.86
N MET A 539 14.63 17.42 1.66
CA MET A 539 15.82 17.60 0.84
C MET A 539 16.89 18.34 1.67
N LYS A 540 18.17 18.22 1.32
CA LYS A 540 19.24 18.96 2.03
C LYS A 540 18.97 20.47 2.10
N ASP A 541 18.20 21.01 1.17
CA ASP A 541 17.77 22.41 1.09
C ASP A 541 16.35 22.66 1.65
N LYS A 542 15.79 21.69 2.38
CA LYS A 542 14.44 21.68 2.98
C LYS A 542 13.27 21.61 2.02
N ARG A 543 13.51 21.42 0.71
CA ARG A 543 12.41 21.19 -0.24
C ARG A 543 11.80 19.80 -0.03
N LEU A 544 10.53 19.66 -0.39
CA LEU A 544 9.77 18.41 -0.32
C LEU A 544 10.01 17.57 -1.58
N ASN A 545 9.84 16.25 -1.48
CA ASN A 545 9.85 15.38 -2.66
C ASN A 545 8.81 15.90 -3.68
N PRO A 546 9.23 16.34 -4.88
CA PRO A 546 8.37 17.11 -5.76
C PRO A 546 7.50 16.25 -6.67
N PHE A 547 7.42 14.94 -6.44
CA PHE A 547 6.52 14.05 -7.17
C PHE A 547 5.06 14.56 -7.11
N PRO A 548 4.37 14.68 -8.26
CA PRO A 548 3.12 15.46 -8.37
C PRO A 548 1.88 14.66 -7.95
N ARG A 549 1.80 14.31 -6.66
CA ARG A 549 0.80 13.38 -6.08
C ARG A 549 -0.65 13.79 -6.32
N GLU A 550 -0.97 15.07 -6.16
CA GLU A 550 -2.32 15.61 -6.35
C GLU A 550 -2.72 15.58 -7.83
N ALA A 551 -1.76 15.88 -8.72
CA ALA A 551 -1.95 15.82 -10.16
C ALA A 551 -2.27 14.38 -10.62
N VAL A 552 -1.53 13.40 -10.09
CA VAL A 552 -1.77 11.96 -10.31
C VAL A 552 -3.14 11.55 -9.79
N LEU A 553 -3.52 11.97 -8.57
CA LEU A 553 -4.81 11.64 -7.99
C LEU A 553 -5.99 12.23 -8.79
N LYS A 554 -5.86 13.48 -9.25
CA LYS A 554 -6.86 14.15 -10.09
C LYS A 554 -6.98 13.48 -11.46
N ALA A 555 -5.85 13.16 -12.10
CA ALA A 555 -5.83 12.45 -13.39
C ALA A 555 -6.45 11.05 -13.27
N LEU A 556 -6.16 10.32 -12.18
CA LEU A 556 -6.75 9.02 -11.88
C LEU A 556 -8.26 9.11 -11.73
N ALA A 557 -8.75 10.08 -10.95
CA ALA A 557 -10.18 10.32 -10.81
C ALA A 557 -10.85 10.62 -12.16
N GLY A 558 -10.20 11.43 -13.01
CA GLY A 558 -10.65 11.72 -14.37
C GLY A 558 -10.74 10.47 -15.24
N GLN A 559 -9.70 9.63 -15.23
CA GLN A 559 -9.67 8.38 -15.99
C GLN A 559 -10.82 7.47 -15.56
N ILE A 560 -11.04 7.33 -14.25
CA ILE A 560 -12.14 6.51 -13.72
C ILE A 560 -13.49 7.06 -14.18
N VAL A 561 -13.73 8.36 -14.08
CA VAL A 561 -15.00 8.98 -14.52
C VAL A 561 -15.26 8.73 -16.01
N LEU A 562 -14.23 8.87 -16.85
CA LEU A 562 -14.32 8.65 -18.30
C LEU A 562 -14.59 7.18 -18.63
N ASP A 563 -13.85 6.25 -18.04
CA ASP A 563 -13.99 4.80 -18.29
C ASP A 563 -15.33 4.21 -17.81
N GLN A 564 -15.98 4.90 -16.88
CA GLN A 564 -17.24 4.52 -16.26
C GLN A 564 -18.43 5.25 -16.87
N GLY A 565 -18.19 6.21 -17.77
CA GLY A 565 -19.23 6.99 -18.44
C GLY A 565 -20.13 7.77 -17.48
N LEU A 566 -19.58 8.23 -16.34
CA LEU A 566 -20.35 8.92 -15.31
C LEU A 566 -20.82 10.31 -15.74
#